data_AF-W5W5R2-F1
#
_entry.id   AF-W5W5R2-F1
#
_cell.length_a   1.000
_cell.length_b   1.000
_cell.length_c   1.000
_cell.angle_alpha   90.00
_cell.angle_beta   90.00
_cell.angle_gamma   90.00
#
_symmetry.space_group_name_H-M   'P 1'
#
loop_
_entity.id
_entity.type
_entity.pdbx_description
1 polymer ?
#
loop_
_entity_poly.entity_id
_entity_poly.type
_entity_poly.pdbx_seq_one_letter_code
_entity_poly.pdbx_strand_id
1 'polypeptide(L)'
;MAHSPTNLLGCQRFPIHSGPMDLRTWTALLAFVTGLPAGAAGRVLLRRLRRGTRVPPPWCELAVAGLWALAGWLLPAWWLPVPLALAWFGVLLAATDLAHRRLPDALTLPAYPVVALALCCAALIGPSSGLLPRALLAGALFFAAHLVIRLASPVALGAGDVKLSGVVGAALGAVSWPALLVGALAAATITALLTPLTARGGLTPHGPGLLAATYLLTLVPP
;
A
#
# COMPACT_ATOMS: atom_id res chain seq x y z
N MET A 1 -78.42 -0.93 4.50
CA MET A 1 -78.22 -1.96 3.44
C MET A 1 -77.19 -1.39 2.48
N ALA A 2 -76.00 -1.92 2.22
CA ALA A 2 -75.39 -3.19 2.58
C ALA A 2 -73.84 -3.07 2.61
N HIS A 3 -73.24 -4.08 3.23
CA HIS A 3 -71.84 -4.39 3.52
C HIS A 3 -70.80 -4.37 2.37
N SER A 4 -69.57 -3.91 2.69
CA SER A 4 -68.21 -4.54 2.55
C SER A 4 -67.73 -5.18 1.21
N PRO A 5 -66.44 -5.56 1.05
CA PRO A 5 -65.16 -5.03 1.56
C PRO A 5 -64.00 -5.08 0.50
N THR A 6 -62.76 -4.90 0.95
CA THR A 6 -61.49 -5.46 0.39
C THR A 6 -61.01 -5.01 -0.99
N ASN A 7 -60.03 -4.10 -0.99
CA ASN A 7 -58.88 -4.24 -1.90
C ASN A 7 -57.58 -4.04 -1.11
N LEU A 8 -57.34 -5.00 -0.21
CA LEU A 8 -56.02 -5.37 0.26
C LEU A 8 -55.29 -5.99 -0.92
N LEU A 9 -54.44 -5.21 -1.58
CA LEU A 9 -53.25 -5.65 -2.31
C LEU A 9 -52.48 -4.39 -2.69
N GLY A 10 -52.08 -3.65 -1.64
CA GLY A 10 -50.90 -2.80 -1.70
C GLY A 10 -49.71 -3.72 -1.95
N CYS A 11 -49.55 -4.12 -3.22
CA CYS A 11 -48.37 -4.76 -3.72
C CYS A 11 -47.27 -3.68 -3.60
N GLN A 12 -46.69 -3.59 -2.41
CA GLN A 12 -45.43 -2.92 -2.20
C GLN A 12 -44.44 -3.67 -3.08
N ARG A 13 -44.31 -3.20 -4.32
CA ARG A 13 -43.15 -3.46 -5.15
C ARG A 13 -41.98 -2.98 -4.31
N PHE A 14 -41.36 -3.90 -3.59
CA PHE A 14 -39.98 -3.77 -3.19
C PHE A 14 -39.27 -3.28 -4.45
N PRO A 15 -38.69 -2.07 -4.45
CA PRO A 15 -37.75 -1.73 -5.50
C PRO A 15 -36.57 -2.67 -5.24
N ILE A 16 -36.58 -3.81 -5.93
CA ILE A 16 -35.37 -4.58 -6.16
C ILE A 16 -34.52 -3.59 -6.91
N HIS A 17 -33.63 -2.91 -6.19
CA HIS A 17 -32.71 -1.93 -6.74
C HIS A 17 -31.64 -2.73 -7.49
N SER A 18 -32.04 -3.38 -8.58
CA SER A 18 -31.16 -3.91 -9.61
C SER A 18 -30.66 -2.74 -10.45
N GLY A 19 -30.09 -1.74 -9.78
CA GLY A 19 -29.24 -0.77 -10.45
C GLY A 19 -27.97 -1.50 -10.90
N PRO A 20 -27.39 -1.18 -12.07
CA PRO A 20 -26.08 -1.70 -12.41
C PRO A 20 -25.12 -1.37 -11.26
N MET A 21 -24.34 -2.35 -10.79
CA MET A 21 -23.36 -2.12 -9.72
C MET A 21 -22.47 -0.94 -10.09
N ASP A 22 -22.29 -0.01 -9.15
CA ASP A 22 -21.48 1.21 -9.34
C ASP A 22 -20.06 0.84 -9.78
N LEU A 23 -19.43 1.68 -10.62
CA LEU A 23 -18.08 1.46 -11.17
C LEU A 23 -17.06 1.21 -10.05
N ARG A 24 -17.22 1.88 -8.90
CA ARG A 24 -16.39 1.68 -7.70
C ARG A 24 -16.49 0.28 -7.11
N THR A 25 -17.68 -0.32 -7.19
CA THR A 25 -17.93 -1.69 -6.74
C THR A 25 -17.21 -2.67 -7.66
N TRP A 26 -17.27 -2.45 -8.98
CA TRP A 26 -16.55 -3.26 -9.94
C TRP A 26 -15.03 -3.14 -9.78
N THR A 27 -14.48 -1.94 -9.62
CA THR A 27 -13.04 -1.76 -9.41
C THR A 27 -12.56 -2.40 -8.12
N ALA A 28 -13.31 -2.28 -7.01
CA ALA A 28 -12.99 -2.93 -5.75
C ALA A 28 -13.03 -4.46 -5.85
N LEU A 29 -14.06 -5.02 -6.51
CA LEU A 29 -14.18 -6.47 -6.71
C LEU A 29 -13.06 -7.01 -7.59
N LEU A 30 -12.75 -6.36 -8.71
CA LEU A 30 -11.65 -6.75 -9.59
C LEU A 30 -10.31 -6.65 -8.86
N ALA A 31 -10.09 -5.60 -8.07
CA ALA A 31 -8.89 -5.44 -7.26
C ALA A 31 -8.78 -6.53 -6.18
N PHE A 32 -9.89 -6.91 -5.53
CA PHE A 32 -9.92 -8.02 -4.58
C PHE A 32 -9.55 -9.35 -5.25
N VAL A 33 -10.22 -9.68 -6.35
CA VAL A 33 -10.04 -10.94 -7.09
C VAL A 33 -8.62 -11.05 -7.63
N THR A 34 -8.04 -9.96 -8.14
CA THR A 34 -6.65 -9.94 -8.62
C THR A 34 -5.62 -9.89 -7.50
N GLY A 35 -5.98 -9.36 -6.33
CA GLY A 35 -5.13 -9.30 -5.14
C GLY A 35 -4.87 -10.67 -4.49
N LEU A 36 -5.81 -11.62 -4.59
CA LEU A 36 -5.64 -12.99 -4.09
C LEU A 36 -4.50 -13.77 -4.80
N PRO A 37 -4.48 -13.91 -6.15
CA PRO A 37 -3.41 -14.59 -6.86
C PRO A 37 -2.10 -13.81 -6.81
N ALA A 38 -2.17 -12.46 -6.76
CA ALA A 38 -1.01 -11.66 -6.43
C ALA A 38 -0.45 -12.18 -5.10
N GLY A 39 -1.22 -12.14 -4.01
CA GLY A 39 -0.83 -12.58 -2.66
C GLY A 39 -0.16 -13.95 -2.62
N ALA A 40 -0.72 -14.89 -3.36
CA ALA A 40 -0.18 -16.23 -3.49
C ALA A 40 1.18 -16.22 -4.22
N ALA A 41 1.31 -15.47 -5.31
CA ALA A 41 2.57 -15.31 -6.04
C ALA A 41 3.67 -14.68 -5.16
N GLY A 42 3.32 -13.69 -4.33
CA GLY A 42 4.25 -13.10 -3.37
C GLY A 42 4.68 -14.06 -2.28
N ARG A 43 3.76 -14.86 -1.74
CA ARG A 43 4.10 -15.95 -0.82
C ARG A 43 5.03 -16.98 -1.48
N VAL A 44 4.81 -17.32 -2.74
CA VAL A 44 5.71 -18.22 -3.51
C VAL A 44 7.07 -17.57 -3.74
N LEU A 45 7.10 -16.28 -4.07
CA LEU A 45 8.34 -15.51 -4.23
C LEU A 45 9.14 -15.50 -2.92
N LEU A 46 8.49 -15.21 -1.79
CA LEU A 46 9.11 -15.29 -0.46
C LEU A 46 9.67 -16.68 -0.17
N ARG A 47 9.01 -17.76 -0.58
CA ARG A 47 9.55 -19.12 -0.42
C ARG A 47 10.78 -19.39 -1.28
N ARG A 48 10.90 -18.75 -2.45
CA ARG A 48 12.02 -18.94 -3.40
C ARG A 48 13.24 -18.08 -3.10
N LEU A 49 13.08 -16.99 -2.36
CA LEU A 49 14.18 -16.11 -1.98
C LEU A 49 15.11 -16.81 -0.97
N ARG A 50 16.44 -16.70 -1.18
CA ARG A 50 17.47 -17.31 -0.31
C ARG A 50 17.38 -16.93 1.17
N ARG A 51 16.72 -15.81 1.50
CA ARG A 51 16.47 -15.30 2.86
C ARG A 51 14.98 -15.03 3.12
N GLY A 52 14.09 -15.67 2.36
CA GLY A 52 12.67 -15.39 2.46
C GLY A 52 11.96 -16.21 3.54
N THR A 53 10.72 -15.81 3.81
CA THR A 53 9.90 -16.34 4.92
C THR A 53 8.89 -17.37 4.47
N ARG A 54 8.66 -18.37 5.32
CA ARG A 54 7.50 -19.26 5.18
C ARG A 54 6.32 -18.64 5.92
N VAL A 55 5.56 -17.81 5.23
CA VAL A 55 4.29 -17.30 5.77
C VAL A 55 3.21 -18.38 5.55
N PRO A 56 2.44 -18.74 6.59
CA PRO A 56 1.31 -19.65 6.42
C PRO A 56 0.23 -18.98 5.55
N PRO A 57 -0.39 -19.69 4.60
CA PRO A 57 -1.61 -19.20 3.96
C PRO A 57 -2.74 -19.10 5.00
N PRO A 58 -3.72 -18.18 4.85
CA PRO A 58 -3.93 -17.26 3.73
C PRO A 58 -3.53 -15.79 4.03
N TRP A 59 -2.56 -15.55 4.92
CA TRP A 59 -2.31 -14.20 5.45
C TRP A 59 -1.86 -13.19 4.39
N CYS A 60 -0.93 -13.56 3.50
CA CYS A 60 -0.49 -12.68 2.42
C CYS A 60 -1.61 -12.44 1.39
N GLU A 61 -2.40 -13.47 1.08
CA GLU A 61 -3.52 -13.38 0.14
C GLU A 61 -4.60 -12.41 0.64
N LEU A 62 -5.04 -12.55 1.89
CA LEU A 62 -6.07 -11.71 2.46
C LEU A 62 -5.61 -10.27 2.67
N ALA A 63 -4.36 -10.07 3.12
CA ALA A 63 -3.83 -8.73 3.34
C ALA A 63 -3.75 -7.95 2.03
N VAL A 64 -3.21 -8.55 0.96
CA VAL A 64 -3.11 -7.89 -0.34
C VAL A 64 -4.49 -7.67 -0.95
N ALA A 65 -5.34 -8.69 -0.96
CA ALA A 65 -6.69 -8.57 -1.52
C ALA A 65 -7.51 -7.49 -0.79
N GLY A 66 -7.42 -7.42 0.53
CA GLY A 66 -8.10 -6.40 1.33
C GLY A 66 -7.59 -4.99 1.04
N LEU A 67 -6.27 -4.78 0.99
CA LEU A 67 -5.69 -3.48 0.65
C LEU A 67 -6.05 -3.07 -0.79
N TRP A 68 -5.98 -3.99 -1.74
CA TRP A 68 -6.32 -3.74 -3.14
C TRP A 68 -7.80 -3.41 -3.31
N ALA A 69 -8.70 -4.11 -2.62
CA ALA A 69 -10.13 -3.80 -2.60
C ALA A 69 -10.40 -2.41 -2.02
N LEU A 70 -9.74 -2.06 -0.91
CA LEU A 70 -9.85 -0.75 -0.28
C LEU A 70 -9.41 0.37 -1.24
N ALA A 71 -8.24 0.20 -1.88
CA ALA A 71 -7.76 1.14 -2.88
C ALA A 71 -8.75 1.24 -4.06
N GLY A 72 -9.21 0.11 -4.59
CA GLY A 72 -10.18 0.04 -5.69
C GLY A 72 -11.53 0.69 -5.39
N TRP A 73 -11.93 0.74 -4.12
CA TRP A 73 -13.16 1.39 -3.67
C TRP A 73 -13.00 2.92 -3.53
N LEU A 74 -11.88 3.34 -2.92
CA LEU A 74 -11.66 4.73 -2.53
C LEU A 74 -11.13 5.59 -3.68
N LEU A 75 -10.28 5.02 -4.54
CA LEU A 75 -9.41 5.79 -5.42
C LEU A 75 -9.84 5.77 -6.89
N PRO A 76 -9.49 6.82 -7.65
CA PRO A 76 -9.72 6.83 -9.07
C PRO A 76 -8.79 5.86 -9.80
N ALA A 77 -9.27 5.29 -10.90
CA ALA A 77 -8.56 4.23 -11.64
C ALA A 77 -7.14 4.61 -12.09
N TRP A 78 -6.91 5.87 -12.46
CA TRP A 78 -5.60 6.37 -12.88
C TRP A 78 -4.55 6.35 -11.76
N TRP A 79 -4.98 6.44 -10.50
CA TRP A 79 -4.08 6.47 -9.35
C TRP A 79 -3.82 5.08 -8.77
N LEU A 80 -4.70 4.10 -9.03
CA LEU A 80 -4.61 2.73 -8.48
C LEU A 80 -3.25 2.03 -8.63
N PRO A 81 -2.47 2.16 -9.73
CA PRO A 81 -1.21 1.44 -9.86
C PRO A 81 -0.24 1.66 -8.68
N VAL A 82 -0.20 2.87 -8.12
CA VAL A 82 0.71 3.26 -7.04
C VAL A 82 0.39 2.56 -5.70
N PRO A 83 -0.81 2.72 -5.10
CA PRO A 83 -1.19 2.04 -3.86
C PRO A 83 -1.25 0.52 -4.01
N LEU A 84 -1.62 -0.02 -5.19
CA LEU A 84 -1.61 -1.47 -5.40
C LEU A 84 -0.17 -2.04 -5.33
N ALA A 85 0.78 -1.38 -5.98
CA ALA A 85 2.20 -1.74 -5.89
C ALA A 85 2.74 -1.59 -4.47
N LEU A 86 2.40 -0.49 -3.78
CA LEU A 86 2.84 -0.26 -2.39
C LEU A 86 2.23 -1.26 -1.40
N ALA A 87 0.96 -1.61 -1.54
CA ALA A 87 0.33 -2.65 -0.72
C ALA A 87 1.02 -4.00 -0.94
N TRP A 88 1.30 -4.33 -2.20
CA TRP A 88 1.98 -5.55 -2.60
C TRP A 88 3.35 -5.69 -1.92
N PHE A 89 4.24 -4.72 -2.14
CA PHE A 89 5.56 -4.71 -1.52
C PHE A 89 5.47 -4.55 0.00
N GLY A 90 4.56 -3.71 0.48
CA GLY A 90 4.28 -3.45 1.89
C GLY A 90 4.04 -4.74 2.68
N VAL A 91 3.13 -5.58 2.19
CA VAL A 91 2.81 -6.87 2.82
C VAL A 91 4.01 -7.82 2.79
N LEU A 92 4.72 -7.92 1.66
CA LEU A 92 5.88 -8.82 1.56
C LEU A 92 7.03 -8.37 2.44
N LEU A 93 7.35 -7.07 2.45
CA LEU A 93 8.39 -6.49 3.30
C LEU A 93 8.02 -6.65 4.76
N ALA A 94 6.79 -6.32 5.17
CA ALA A 94 6.35 -6.48 6.55
C ALA A 94 6.44 -7.95 7.00
N ALA A 95 6.04 -8.90 6.16
CA ALA A 95 6.16 -10.32 6.46
C ALA A 95 7.62 -10.77 6.60
N THR A 96 8.54 -10.27 5.77
CA THR A 96 9.98 -10.56 5.91
C THR A 96 10.61 -9.88 7.12
N ASP A 97 10.22 -8.64 7.40
CA ASP A 97 10.80 -7.83 8.48
C ASP A 97 10.40 -8.39 9.84
N LEU A 98 9.14 -8.79 10.02
CA LEU A 98 8.66 -9.44 11.24
C LEU A 98 9.36 -10.78 11.53
N ALA A 99 9.75 -11.52 10.49
CA ALA A 99 10.31 -12.86 10.65
C ALA A 99 11.84 -12.89 10.75
N HIS A 100 12.55 -12.01 10.04
CA HIS A 100 14.02 -12.03 9.96
C HIS A 100 14.67 -10.77 10.53
N ARG A 101 13.89 -9.74 10.89
CA ARG A 101 14.37 -8.46 11.45
C ARG A 101 15.53 -7.81 10.71
N ARG A 102 15.60 -8.07 9.41
CA ARG A 102 16.61 -7.56 8.49
C ARG A 102 15.96 -7.42 7.13
N LEU A 103 15.86 -6.19 6.64
CA LEU A 103 15.34 -5.88 5.31
C LEU A 103 16.15 -6.63 4.24
N PRO A 104 15.57 -7.59 3.50
CA PRO A 104 16.27 -8.25 2.41
C PRO A 104 16.42 -7.26 1.25
N ASP A 105 17.65 -6.91 0.88
CA ASP A 105 17.96 -6.13 -0.33
C ASP A 105 17.31 -6.71 -1.59
N ALA A 106 17.01 -8.02 -1.58
CA ALA A 106 16.34 -8.73 -2.66
C ALA A 106 14.90 -8.26 -2.94
N LEU A 107 14.25 -7.55 -1.99
CA LEU A 107 12.90 -7.01 -2.18
C LEU A 107 12.88 -5.51 -2.45
N THR A 108 13.88 -4.76 -1.98
CA THR A 108 13.96 -3.30 -2.21
C THR A 108 14.42 -2.97 -3.63
N LEU A 109 15.37 -3.71 -4.19
CA LEU A 109 15.82 -3.55 -5.58
C LEU A 109 14.68 -3.69 -6.61
N PRO A 110 13.85 -4.76 -6.58
CA PRO A 110 12.74 -4.88 -7.51
C PRO A 110 11.59 -3.90 -7.24
N ALA A 111 11.53 -3.26 -6.06
CA ALA A 111 10.51 -2.24 -5.79
C ALA A 111 10.71 -0.96 -6.63
N TYR A 112 11.95 -0.58 -6.93
CA TYR A 112 12.25 0.59 -7.77
C TYR A 112 11.60 0.54 -9.15
N PRO A 113 11.86 -0.48 -10.00
CA PRO A 113 11.26 -0.50 -11.35
C PRO A 113 9.75 -0.64 -11.30
N VAL A 114 9.18 -1.35 -10.32
CA VAL A 114 7.72 -1.53 -10.23
C VAL A 114 7.02 -0.24 -9.78
N VAL A 115 7.54 0.46 -8.77
CA VAL A 115 6.98 1.75 -8.33
C VAL A 115 7.22 2.83 -9.38
N ALA A 116 8.37 2.84 -10.05
CA ALA A 116 8.61 3.74 -11.17
C ALA A 116 7.61 3.50 -12.31
N LEU A 117 7.37 2.23 -12.68
CA LEU A 117 6.37 1.91 -13.69
C LEU A 117 4.96 2.32 -13.26
N ALA A 118 4.57 2.07 -12.01
CA ALA A 118 3.28 2.48 -11.46
C ALA A 118 3.11 4.01 -11.49
N LEU A 119 4.15 4.76 -11.14
CA LEU A 119 4.16 6.22 -11.21
C LEU A 119 4.10 6.72 -12.65
N CYS A 120 4.80 6.08 -13.58
CA CYS A 120 4.72 6.39 -15.01
C CYS A 120 3.29 6.14 -15.54
N CYS A 121 2.67 5.01 -15.21
CA CYS A 121 1.28 4.74 -15.57
C CYS A 121 0.33 5.81 -15.00
N ALA A 122 0.51 6.17 -13.72
CA ALA A 122 -0.29 7.21 -13.09
C ALA A 122 -0.09 8.59 -13.73
N ALA A 123 1.14 8.93 -14.13
CA ALA A 123 1.45 10.20 -14.82
C ALA A 123 0.92 10.24 -16.26
N LEU A 124 0.88 9.10 -16.96
CA LEU A 124 0.38 9.01 -18.34
C LEU A 124 -1.15 9.09 -18.42
N ILE A 125 -1.84 8.52 -17.44
CA ILE A 125 -3.31 8.42 -17.42
C ILE A 125 -3.93 9.55 -16.59
N GLY A 126 -3.18 10.07 -15.62
CA GLY A 126 -3.64 11.08 -14.68
C GLY A 126 -3.64 12.51 -15.22
N PRO A 127 -4.29 13.44 -14.52
CA PRO A 127 -4.45 14.82 -14.95
C PRO A 127 -3.21 15.72 -14.76
N SER A 128 -2.19 15.25 -14.02
CA SER A 128 -1.07 16.10 -13.57
C SER A 128 0.26 15.76 -14.27
N SER A 129 0.68 16.63 -15.18
CA SER A 129 1.99 16.54 -15.85
C SER A 129 3.18 16.70 -14.90
N GLY A 130 2.99 17.38 -13.77
CA GLY A 130 4.01 17.60 -12.74
C GLY A 130 4.23 16.43 -11.77
N LEU A 131 3.49 15.33 -11.89
CA LEU A 131 3.56 14.20 -10.95
C LEU A 131 4.91 13.51 -10.97
N LEU A 132 5.38 13.12 -12.15
CA LEU A 132 6.62 12.36 -12.31
C LEU A 132 7.88 13.15 -11.88
N PRO A 133 8.11 14.41 -12.32
CA PRO A 133 9.28 15.16 -11.86
C PRO A 133 9.25 15.43 -10.35
N ARG A 134 8.07 15.69 -9.78
CA ARG A 134 7.92 15.87 -8.34
C ARG A 134 8.23 14.59 -7.57
N ALA A 135 7.73 13.44 -8.03
CA ALA A 135 8.03 12.14 -7.45
C ALA A 135 9.53 11.83 -7.50
N LEU A 136 10.20 12.10 -8.63
CA LEU A 136 11.64 11.90 -8.77
C LEU A 136 12.45 12.79 -7.82
N LEU A 137 12.13 14.08 -7.75
CA LEU A 137 12.81 15.03 -6.87
C LEU A 137 12.61 14.67 -5.40
N ALA A 138 11.38 14.34 -5.02
CA ALA A 138 11.04 13.92 -3.66
C ALA A 138 11.74 12.61 -3.27
N GLY A 139 11.75 11.62 -4.17
CA GLY A 139 12.47 10.37 -3.97
C GLY A 139 13.97 10.58 -3.80
N ALA A 140 14.57 11.43 -4.64
CA ALA A 140 15.99 11.79 -4.52
C ALA A 140 16.31 12.52 -3.21
N LEU A 141 15.46 13.49 -2.81
CA LEU A 141 15.63 14.24 -1.58
C LEU A 141 15.53 13.35 -0.34
N PHE A 142 14.52 12.47 -0.30
CA PHE A 142 14.31 11.57 0.82
C PHE A 142 15.41 10.51 0.90
N PHE A 143 15.85 9.96 -0.24
CA PHE A 143 17.02 9.09 -0.32
C PHE A 143 18.29 9.78 0.19
N ALA A 144 18.56 11.00 -0.27
CA ALA A 144 19.74 11.77 0.15
C ALA A 144 19.72 12.04 1.66
N ALA A 145 18.57 12.43 2.23
CA ALA A 145 18.43 12.64 3.66
C ALA A 145 18.75 11.37 4.48
N HIS A 146 18.24 10.21 4.05
CA HIS A 146 18.52 8.93 4.72
C HIS A 146 19.96 8.48 4.52
N LEU A 147 20.55 8.78 3.36
CA LEU A 147 21.96 8.50 3.09
C LEU A 147 22.86 9.33 4.01
N VAL A 148 22.57 10.62 4.20
CA VAL A 148 23.30 11.49 5.14
C VAL A 148 23.22 10.94 6.56
N ILE A 149 22.03 10.52 7.01
CA ILE A 149 21.86 9.89 8.34
C ILE A 149 22.71 8.63 8.45
N ARG A 150 22.73 7.77 7.42
CA ARG A 150 23.54 6.55 7.42
C ARG A 150 25.04 6.84 7.43
N LEU A 151 25.50 7.88 6.73
CA LEU A 151 26.90 8.29 6.73
C LEU A 151 27.31 8.88 8.09
N ALA A 152 26.41 9.60 8.76
CA ALA A 152 26.65 10.15 10.10
C ALA A 152 26.55 9.07 11.20
N SER A 153 25.62 8.13 11.07
CA SER A 153 25.39 7.05 12.03
C SER A 153 25.04 5.74 11.30
N PRO A 154 26.04 4.94 10.92
CA PRO A 154 25.80 3.68 10.20
C PRO A 154 25.12 2.62 11.07
N VAL A 155 25.12 2.80 12.39
CA VAL A 155 24.42 1.93 13.36
C VAL A 155 22.92 2.23 13.40
N ALA A 156 22.52 3.49 13.12
CA ALA A 156 21.13 3.90 13.21
C ALA A 156 20.27 3.43 12.03
N LEU A 157 20.86 3.28 10.82
CA LEU A 157 20.09 3.01 9.62
C LEU A 157 20.76 1.96 8.72
N GLY A 158 20.02 0.89 8.39
CA GLY A 158 20.49 -0.16 7.52
C GLY A 158 20.63 0.29 6.06
N ALA A 159 21.49 -0.40 5.31
CA ALA A 159 21.65 -0.14 3.88
C ALA A 159 20.35 -0.31 3.06
N GLY A 160 19.52 -1.28 3.48
CA GLY A 160 18.23 -1.55 2.86
C GLY A 160 17.22 -0.42 3.11
N ASP A 161 17.24 0.18 4.29
CA ASP A 161 16.30 1.24 4.69
C ASP A 161 16.55 2.52 3.89
N VAL A 162 17.81 2.86 3.61
CA VAL A 162 18.17 3.98 2.73
C VAL A 162 17.63 3.77 1.31
N LYS A 163 17.69 2.55 0.78
CA LYS A 163 17.12 2.26 -0.55
C LYS A 163 15.60 2.31 -0.53
N LEU A 164 14.98 1.78 0.52
CA LEU A 164 13.53 1.82 0.67
C LEU A 164 13.04 3.27 0.74
N SER A 165 13.78 4.15 1.42
CA SER A 165 13.40 5.55 1.57
C SER A 165 13.31 6.27 0.22
N GLY A 166 14.16 5.93 -0.77
CA GLY A 166 14.01 6.49 -2.12
C GLY A 166 12.66 6.16 -2.77
N VAL A 167 12.21 4.90 -2.65
CA VAL A 167 10.93 4.45 -3.19
C VAL A 167 9.76 5.08 -2.43
N VAL A 168 9.84 5.13 -1.11
CA VAL A 168 8.84 5.78 -0.24
C VAL A 168 8.74 7.28 -0.52
N GLY A 169 9.88 7.96 -0.63
CA GLY A 169 9.95 9.38 -0.95
C GLY A 169 9.36 9.67 -2.33
N ALA A 170 9.56 8.79 -3.31
CA ALA A 170 8.93 8.94 -4.63
C ALA A 170 7.41 8.80 -4.56
N ALA A 171 6.90 7.81 -3.82
CA ALA A 171 5.46 7.62 -3.62
C ALA A 171 4.80 8.79 -2.87
N LEU A 172 5.40 9.24 -1.76
CA LEU A 172 4.90 10.39 -1.00
C LEU A 172 4.99 11.68 -1.81
N GLY A 173 6.10 11.86 -2.51
CA GLY A 173 6.33 12.96 -3.43
C GLY A 173 5.33 13.01 -4.56
N ALA A 174 4.83 11.86 -5.03
CA ALA A 174 3.78 11.79 -6.03
C ALA A 174 2.42 12.25 -5.47
N VAL A 175 2.16 12.06 -4.16
CA VAL A 175 0.97 12.60 -3.47
C VAL A 175 1.09 14.11 -3.30
N SER A 176 2.03 14.61 -2.50
CA SER A 176 2.23 16.05 -2.33
C SER A 176 3.59 16.35 -1.70
N TRP A 177 4.07 17.58 -1.80
CA TRP A 177 5.27 18.00 -1.05
C TRP A 177 5.08 17.88 0.48
N PRO A 178 3.94 18.33 1.06
CA PRO A 178 3.67 18.12 2.49
C PRO A 178 3.62 16.64 2.90
N ALA A 179 3.22 15.73 2.00
CA ALA A 179 3.17 14.31 2.30
C ALA A 179 4.54 13.70 2.66
N LEU A 180 5.65 14.30 2.23
CA LEU A 180 6.99 13.88 2.69
C LEU A 180 7.18 14.09 4.19
N LEU A 181 6.80 15.28 4.69
CA LEU A 181 6.91 15.62 6.10
C LEU A 181 5.90 14.83 6.95
N VAL A 182 4.65 14.79 6.49
CA VAL A 182 3.59 14.03 7.16
C VAL A 182 3.93 12.54 7.18
N GLY A 183 4.47 12.01 6.08
CA GLY A 183 4.88 10.62 5.98
C GLY A 183 6.04 10.28 6.90
N ALA A 184 7.04 11.15 7.01
CA ALA A 184 8.14 10.97 7.96
C ALA A 184 7.65 10.96 9.42
N LEU A 185 6.78 11.92 9.79
CA LEU A 185 6.20 12.01 11.13
C LEU A 185 5.29 10.81 11.42
N ALA A 186 4.40 10.44 10.50
CA ALA A 186 3.51 9.30 10.63
C ALA A 186 4.29 7.97 10.71
N ALA A 187 5.36 7.83 9.94
CA ALA A 187 6.23 6.66 10.04
C ALA A 187 6.89 6.57 11.42
N ALA A 188 7.39 7.69 11.95
CA ALA A 188 7.97 7.74 13.28
C ALA A 188 6.95 7.40 14.38
N THR A 189 5.73 7.95 14.31
CA THR A 189 4.68 7.68 15.31
C THR A 189 4.17 6.25 15.24
N ILE A 190 3.89 5.71 14.04
CA ILE A 190 3.45 4.33 13.88
C ILE A 190 4.55 3.37 14.34
N THR A 191 5.81 3.62 13.98
CA THR A 191 6.93 2.78 14.43
C THR A 191 7.06 2.82 15.95
N ALA A 192 6.97 4.00 16.57
CA ALA A 192 7.00 4.14 18.02
C ALA A 192 5.84 3.38 18.71
N LEU A 193 4.63 3.44 18.15
CA LEU A 193 3.45 2.75 18.69
C LEU A 193 3.54 1.23 18.53
N LEU A 194 4.11 0.75 17.43
CA LEU A 194 4.30 -0.68 17.17
C LEU A 194 5.50 -1.26 17.93
N THR A 195 6.45 -0.43 18.35
CA THR A 195 7.64 -0.84 19.11
C THR A 195 7.30 -1.72 20.33
N PRO A 196 6.42 -1.32 21.27
CA PRO A 196 6.11 -2.17 22.43
C PRO A 196 5.45 -3.51 22.07
N LEU A 197 4.77 -3.59 20.93
CA LEU A 197 4.07 -4.79 20.47
C LEU A 197 4.96 -5.75 19.68
N THR A 198 6.00 -5.22 19.04
CA THR A 198 6.86 -5.94 18.09
C THR A 198 8.30 -6.12 18.57
N ALA A 199 8.76 -5.30 19.52
CA ALA A 199 10.08 -5.40 20.11
C ALA A 199 10.17 -6.57 21.08
N ARG A 200 10.62 -7.72 20.59
CA ARG A 200 11.07 -8.84 21.43
C ARG A 200 12.60 -8.88 21.46
N GLY A 201 13.25 -8.37 22.51
CA GLY A 201 14.72 -8.40 22.63
C GLY A 201 15.46 -7.23 21.95
N GLY A 202 14.88 -6.02 21.96
CA GLY A 202 15.61 -4.76 21.72
C GLY A 202 15.87 -4.32 20.28
N LEU A 203 15.35 -5.04 19.26
CA LEU A 203 15.47 -4.64 17.85
C LEU A 203 14.10 -4.36 17.26
N THR A 204 13.85 -3.10 16.90
CA THR A 204 12.58 -2.59 16.39
C THR A 204 12.52 -2.72 14.87
N PRO A 205 11.54 -3.45 14.30
CA PRO A 205 11.33 -3.48 12.86
C PRO A 205 10.81 -2.11 12.36
N HIS A 206 11.60 -1.38 11.57
CA HIS A 206 11.22 -0.04 11.06
C HIS A 206 10.38 -0.09 9.77
N GLY A 207 10.41 -1.22 9.05
CA GLY A 207 9.75 -1.37 7.75
C GLY A 207 8.21 -1.24 7.79
N PRO A 208 7.49 -1.92 8.71
CA PRO A 208 6.03 -1.93 8.73
C PRO A 208 5.42 -0.55 8.97
N GLY A 209 5.99 0.23 9.89
CA GLY A 209 5.47 1.55 10.24
C GLY A 209 5.61 2.56 9.09
N LEU A 210 6.78 2.57 8.45
CA LEU A 210 7.04 3.41 7.28
C LEU A 210 6.12 3.05 6.11
N LEU A 211 5.98 1.75 5.80
CA LEU A 211 5.15 1.30 4.68
C LEU A 211 3.66 1.51 4.94
N ALA A 212 3.19 1.32 6.18
CA ALA A 212 1.82 1.62 6.57
C ALA A 212 1.51 3.12 6.45
N ALA A 213 2.39 4.00 6.96
CA ALA A 213 2.24 5.44 6.81
C ALA A 213 2.19 5.86 5.34
N THR A 214 3.10 5.31 4.53
CA THR A 214 3.17 5.60 3.10
C THR A 214 1.91 5.17 2.38
N TYR A 215 1.43 3.95 2.63
CA TYR A 215 0.21 3.43 2.04
C TYR A 215 -1.00 4.30 2.38
N LEU A 216 -1.17 4.65 3.67
CA LEU A 216 -2.26 5.52 4.12
C LEU A 216 -2.25 6.87 3.42
N LEU A 217 -1.09 7.49 3.23
CA LEU A 217 -0.98 8.76 2.53
C LEU A 217 -1.27 8.63 1.03
N THR A 218 -0.94 7.50 0.41
CA THR A 218 -1.34 7.24 -0.99
C THR A 218 -2.84 6.99 -1.18
N LEU A 219 -3.62 6.81 -0.11
CA LEU A 219 -5.08 6.81 -0.19
C LEU A 219 -5.67 8.21 -0.41
N VAL A 220 -4.85 9.25 -0.41
CA VAL A 220 -5.23 10.60 -0.82
C VAL A 220 -4.54 10.89 -2.17
N PRO A 221 -5.30 10.93 -3.28
CA PRO A 221 -4.71 11.22 -4.58
C PRO A 221 -4.18 12.67 -4.65
N PRO A 222 -3.17 12.95 -5.50
CA PRO A 222 -2.55 14.26 -5.66
C PRO A 222 -3.43 15.33 -6.30
#